data_AF-A0A1W1Z5V0-F1
#
_entry.id   AF-A0A1W1Z5V0-F1
#
_cell.length_a   1.000
_cell.length_b   1.000
_cell.length_c   1.000
_cell.angle_alpha   90.00
_cell.angle_beta   90.00
_cell.angle_gamma   90.00
#
_symmetry.space_group_name_H-M   'P 1'
#
loop_
_entity.id
_entity.type
_entity.pdbx_description
1 polymer ?
#
loop_
_entity_poly.entity_id
_entity_poly.type
_entity_poly.pdbx_seq_one_letter_code
_entity_poly.pdbx_strand_id
1 'polypeptide(L)'
;MIFLSDDLIFPSVESANTEGLLAVGGDLSSERLMLAYESGIFPWFNEGELILWWSPDPRMVLFPDAVKISKSMRKILNGNRFTLTKNANFEFVLECCSKIKRAGQEGTWITADMKKAYLKLHEKGLAHSYEVWENNAIVGGLYGVDLGHVFCGESMFSLVSNASKFAFINLAKELSAKNYKLIDCQVYTEHLESLGAVEISRCEFMTILKRKD
;
A
#
# COMPACT_ATOMS: atom_id res chain seq x y z
N MET A 1 24.72 -7.42 1.30
CA MET A 1 23.78 -6.28 1.50
C MET A 1 24.26 -5.15 0.62
N ILE A 2 23.39 -4.62 -0.24
CA ILE A 2 23.77 -3.61 -1.25
C ILE A 2 23.45 -2.22 -0.68
N PHE A 3 24.43 -1.32 -0.67
CA PHE A 3 24.22 0.07 -0.27
C PHE A 3 24.00 0.93 -1.51
N LEU A 4 22.94 1.74 -1.51
CA LEU A 4 22.64 2.64 -2.62
C LEU A 4 23.56 3.88 -2.56
N SER A 5 24.04 4.29 -3.73
CA SER A 5 24.67 5.61 -3.94
C SER A 5 23.60 6.69 -4.20
N ASP A 6 24.05 7.91 -4.44
CA ASP A 6 23.19 9.02 -4.89
C ASP A 6 22.59 8.77 -6.29
N ASP A 7 23.11 7.79 -7.03
CA ASP A 7 22.57 7.42 -8.34
C ASP A 7 21.15 6.84 -8.20
N LEU A 8 20.30 7.22 -9.16
CA LEU A 8 18.91 6.79 -9.22
C LEU A 8 18.79 5.39 -9.84
N ILE A 9 19.33 4.39 -9.16
CA ILE A 9 19.32 2.99 -9.58
C ILE A 9 18.98 2.07 -8.40
N PHE A 10 18.35 0.93 -8.72
CA PHE A 10 18.19 -0.20 -7.81
C PHE A 10 18.85 -1.45 -8.39
N PRO A 11 19.40 -2.34 -7.55
CA PRO A 11 19.82 -3.66 -8.00
C PRO A 11 18.61 -4.50 -8.45
N SER A 12 18.86 -5.56 -9.22
CA SER A 12 17.81 -6.51 -9.62
C SER A 12 17.14 -7.11 -8.39
N VAL A 13 15.81 -7.23 -8.41
CA VAL A 13 15.04 -7.86 -7.32
C VAL A 13 15.45 -9.32 -7.07
N GLU A 14 16.07 -9.99 -8.05
CA GLU A 14 16.64 -11.33 -7.90
C GLU A 14 17.78 -11.40 -6.89
N SER A 15 18.44 -10.28 -6.60
CA SER A 15 19.52 -10.18 -5.61
C SER A 15 19.04 -10.00 -4.18
N ALA A 16 17.72 -9.88 -3.95
CA ALA A 16 17.19 -9.79 -2.60
C ALA A 16 17.42 -11.10 -1.83
N ASN A 17 17.60 -11.01 -0.51
CA ASN A 17 17.74 -12.19 0.34
C ASN A 17 16.42 -12.97 0.47
N THR A 18 16.41 -14.04 1.27
CA THR A 18 15.23 -14.90 1.50
C THR A 18 14.03 -14.17 2.08
N GLU A 19 14.26 -13.10 2.85
CA GLU A 19 13.21 -12.26 3.43
C GLU A 19 12.77 -11.12 2.49
N GLY A 20 13.43 -10.98 1.34
CA GLY A 20 13.19 -9.90 0.38
C GLY A 20 13.96 -8.62 0.63
N LEU A 21 14.86 -8.53 1.62
CA LEU A 21 15.69 -7.35 1.80
C LEU A 21 16.68 -7.23 0.63
N LEU A 22 16.62 -6.10 -0.06
CA LEU A 22 17.33 -5.87 -1.32
C LEU A 22 18.49 -4.88 -1.15
N ALA A 23 18.21 -3.70 -0.59
CA ALA A 23 19.18 -2.61 -0.51
C ALA A 23 18.99 -1.74 0.73
N VAL A 24 20.02 -0.96 1.06
CA VAL A 24 20.08 -0.06 2.22
C VAL A 24 20.56 1.33 1.80
N GLY A 25 20.01 2.37 2.41
CA GLY A 25 20.41 3.75 2.19
C GLY A 25 19.71 4.42 1.01
N GLY A 26 20.37 5.42 0.42
CA GLY A 26 19.76 6.34 -0.53
C GLY A 26 18.90 7.39 0.18
N ASP A 27 17.77 7.76 -0.42
CA ASP A 27 16.86 8.80 0.05
C ASP A 27 15.40 8.43 -0.19
N LEU A 28 14.47 9.28 0.26
CA LEU A 28 13.03 9.16 -0.03
C LEU A 28 12.58 10.25 -1.02
N SER A 29 13.42 10.60 -1.99
CA SER A 29 13.00 11.48 -3.09
C SER A 29 11.85 10.83 -3.86
N SER A 30 10.96 11.65 -4.42
CA SER A 30 9.83 11.12 -5.19
C SER A 30 10.30 10.29 -6.38
N GLU A 31 11.39 10.71 -7.01
CA GLU A 31 12.01 10.05 -8.16
C GLU A 31 12.49 8.64 -7.78
N ARG A 32 13.15 8.50 -6.62
CA ARG A 32 13.64 7.20 -6.14
C ARG A 32 12.48 6.30 -5.70
N LEU A 33 11.49 6.85 -5.02
CA LEU A 33 10.29 6.09 -4.63
C LEU A 33 9.54 5.56 -5.85
N MET A 34 9.30 6.40 -6.85
CA MET A 34 8.65 5.94 -8.08
C MET A 34 9.47 4.87 -8.79
N LEU A 35 10.80 5.05 -8.90
CA LEU A 35 11.66 4.01 -9.46
C LEU A 35 11.56 2.69 -8.67
N ALA A 36 11.51 2.77 -7.34
CA ALA A 36 11.36 1.59 -6.49
C ALA A 36 10.04 0.86 -6.80
N TYR A 37 8.90 1.57 -6.78
CA TYR A 37 7.60 0.98 -7.07
C TYR A 37 7.51 0.39 -8.47
N GLU A 38 7.99 1.10 -9.48
CA GLU A 38 8.05 0.60 -10.86
C GLU A 38 8.97 -0.63 -11.01
N SER A 39 9.86 -0.84 -10.05
CA SER A 39 10.78 -1.97 -9.98
C SER A 39 10.34 -3.06 -8.99
N GLY A 40 9.15 -2.94 -8.41
CA GLY A 40 8.59 -3.93 -7.47
C GLY A 40 9.24 -3.89 -6.09
N ILE A 41 9.76 -2.72 -5.72
CA ILE A 41 10.50 -2.46 -4.49
C ILE A 41 9.74 -1.42 -3.67
N PHE A 42 9.73 -1.56 -2.35
CA PHE A 42 9.15 -0.57 -1.44
C PHE A 42 10.06 -0.32 -0.24
N PRO A 43 10.05 0.90 0.33
CA PRO A 43 10.79 1.21 1.55
C PRO A 43 10.05 0.69 2.78
N TRP A 44 10.77 0.08 3.71
CA TRP A 44 10.20 -0.32 5.00
C TRP A 44 11.27 -0.42 6.08
N PHE A 45 11.26 0.48 7.06
CA PHE A 45 12.28 0.60 8.10
C PHE A 45 11.69 1.25 9.35
N ASN A 46 12.35 1.11 10.50
CA ASN A 46 11.94 1.74 11.75
C ASN A 46 12.61 3.11 11.96
N GLU A 47 12.06 3.89 12.89
CA GLU A 47 12.67 5.17 13.28
C GLU A 47 14.09 4.95 13.84
N GLY A 48 15.05 5.73 13.33
CA GLY A 48 16.47 5.61 13.69
C GLY A 48 17.25 4.56 12.87
N GLU A 49 16.58 3.73 12.07
CA GLU A 49 17.24 2.83 11.13
C GLU A 49 17.59 3.55 9.82
N LEU A 50 18.56 2.99 9.08
CA LEU A 50 18.78 3.38 7.69
C LEU A 50 17.57 2.94 6.84
N ILE A 51 17.31 3.67 5.75
CA ILE A 51 16.28 3.28 4.79
C ILE A 51 16.57 1.87 4.28
N LEU A 52 15.61 0.96 4.39
CA LEU A 52 15.68 -0.40 3.87
C LEU A 52 14.67 -0.56 2.73
N TRP A 53 15.09 -1.26 1.67
CA TRP A 53 14.31 -1.48 0.46
C TRP A 53 14.05 -2.97 0.26
N TRP A 54 12.79 -3.33 0.00
CA TRP A 54 12.31 -4.71 0.05
C TRP A 54 11.62 -5.13 -1.25
N SER A 55 11.80 -6.40 -1.61
CA SER A 55 11.08 -7.11 -2.68
C SER A 55 10.93 -8.59 -2.28
N PRO A 56 9.94 -8.92 -1.42
CA PRO A 56 9.73 -10.26 -0.88
C PRO A 56 9.30 -11.28 -1.94
N ASP A 57 9.58 -12.55 -1.64
CA ASP A 57 9.16 -13.71 -2.40
C ASP A 57 8.73 -14.81 -1.40
N PRO A 58 7.43 -15.13 -1.29
CA PRO A 58 6.32 -14.66 -2.12
C PRO A 58 5.92 -13.19 -1.87
N ARG A 59 5.10 -12.64 -2.78
CA ARG A 59 4.52 -11.31 -2.72
C ARG A 59 3.00 -11.41 -2.57
N MET A 60 2.44 -10.75 -1.56
CA MET A 60 0.98 -10.73 -1.39
C MET A 60 0.33 -9.70 -2.32
N VAL A 61 -0.72 -10.10 -3.02
CA VAL A 61 -1.49 -9.26 -3.95
C VAL A 61 -2.98 -9.52 -3.82
N LEU A 62 -3.81 -8.57 -4.28
CA LEU A 62 -5.23 -8.80 -4.52
C LEU A 62 -5.57 -8.45 -5.97
N PHE A 63 -6.10 -9.42 -6.70
CA PHE A 63 -6.73 -9.17 -8.00
C PHE A 63 -8.06 -8.44 -7.75
N PRO A 64 -8.30 -7.25 -8.34
CA PRO A 64 -9.48 -6.44 -8.03
C PRO A 64 -10.81 -7.20 -8.16
N ASP A 65 -10.94 -8.06 -9.16
CA ASP A 65 -12.13 -8.90 -9.41
C ASP A 65 -12.31 -10.05 -8.41
N ALA A 66 -11.26 -10.41 -7.66
CA ALA A 66 -11.27 -11.50 -6.71
C ALA A 66 -11.63 -11.07 -5.27
N VAL A 67 -11.95 -9.79 -5.05
CA VAL A 67 -12.27 -9.28 -3.72
C VAL A 67 -13.45 -10.04 -3.09
N LYS A 68 -13.20 -10.64 -1.93
CA LYS A 68 -14.21 -11.41 -1.18
C LYS A 68 -15.04 -10.47 -0.32
N ILE A 69 -16.35 -10.44 -0.61
CA ILE A 69 -17.31 -9.62 0.14
C ILE A 69 -18.23 -10.54 0.95
N SER A 70 -18.01 -10.57 2.27
CA SER A 70 -18.87 -11.34 3.19
C SER A 70 -20.31 -10.82 3.20
N LYS A 71 -21.25 -11.67 3.64
CA LYS A 71 -22.67 -11.29 3.76
C LYS A 71 -22.87 -10.08 4.68
N SER A 72 -22.12 -9.98 5.78
CA SER A 72 -22.18 -8.83 6.69
C SER A 72 -21.63 -7.57 6.06
N MET A 73 -20.52 -7.65 5.32
CA MET A 73 -19.97 -6.50 4.60
C MET A 73 -20.91 -6.01 3.50
N ARG A 74 -21.64 -6.90 2.81
CA ARG A 74 -22.62 -6.49 1.81
C ARG A 74 -23.73 -5.60 2.40
N LYS A 75 -24.17 -5.87 3.63
CA LYS A 75 -25.13 -5.00 4.33
C LYS A 75 -24.56 -3.61 4.61
N ILE A 76 -23.27 -3.52 4.95
CA ILE A 76 -22.58 -2.25 5.21
C ILE A 76 -22.39 -1.48 3.91
N LEU A 77 -21.96 -2.15 2.83
CA LEU A 77 -21.75 -1.54 1.51
C LEU A 77 -23.03 -0.99 0.88
N ASN A 78 -24.16 -1.68 1.11
CA ASN A 78 -25.46 -1.26 0.59
C ASN A 78 -26.20 -0.32 1.54
N GLY A 79 -25.66 -0.06 2.72
CA GLY A 79 -26.23 0.87 3.69
C GLY A 79 -25.63 2.26 3.53
N ASN A 80 -26.31 3.27 4.08
CA ASN A 80 -25.85 4.67 4.05
C ASN A 80 -25.05 5.04 5.30
N ARG A 81 -24.42 4.06 5.96
CA ARG A 81 -23.64 4.30 7.18
C ARG A 81 -22.36 5.06 6.89
N PHE A 82 -21.67 4.67 5.81
CA PHE A 82 -20.37 5.22 5.45
C PHE A 82 -20.45 5.96 4.12
N THR A 83 -19.69 7.05 4.03
CA THR A 83 -19.40 7.74 2.76
C THR A 83 -17.93 7.57 2.43
N LEU A 84 -17.60 7.35 1.16
CA LEU A 84 -16.21 7.28 0.69
C LEU A 84 -15.85 8.57 -0.04
N THR A 85 -14.70 9.14 0.26
CA THR A 85 -14.06 10.15 -0.58
C THR A 85 -12.67 9.67 -0.99
N LYS A 86 -12.10 10.34 -2.00
CA LYS A 86 -10.73 10.11 -2.45
C LYS A 86 -9.98 11.44 -2.37
N ASN A 87 -8.76 11.41 -1.85
CA ASN A 87 -7.88 12.57 -1.76
C ASN A 87 -8.49 13.78 -1.01
N ALA A 88 -9.47 13.55 -0.13
CA ALA A 88 -10.09 14.65 0.60
C ALA A 88 -9.22 15.13 1.76
N ASN A 89 -8.47 14.21 2.40
CA ASN A 89 -7.55 14.56 3.48
C ASN A 89 -6.43 13.50 3.63
N PHE A 90 -5.49 13.52 2.68
CA PHE A 90 -4.38 12.55 2.65
C PHE A 90 -3.50 12.62 3.90
N GLU A 91 -3.21 13.82 4.39
CA GLU A 91 -2.40 14.03 5.60
C GLU A 91 -3.05 13.37 6.83
N PHE A 92 -4.36 13.54 7.01
CA PHE A 92 -5.07 12.89 8.13
C PHE A 92 -5.02 11.36 8.02
N VAL A 93 -5.16 10.80 6.81
CA VAL A 93 -5.04 9.35 6.60
C VAL A 93 -3.65 8.85 6.97
N LEU A 94 -2.59 9.55 6.55
CA LEU A 94 -1.21 9.22 6.93
C LEU A 94 -1.01 9.26 8.45
N GLU A 95 -1.51 10.31 9.09
CA GLU A 95 -1.38 10.51 10.54
C GLU A 95 -2.11 9.43 11.33
N CYS A 96 -3.30 9.02 10.88
CA CYS A 96 -4.01 7.89 11.48
C CYS A 96 -3.26 6.58 11.26
N CYS A 97 -2.79 6.31 10.04
CA CYS A 97 -2.02 5.11 9.72
C CYS A 97 -0.74 4.99 10.57
N SER A 98 -0.05 6.10 10.87
CA SER A 98 1.14 6.10 11.72
C SER A 98 0.87 5.88 13.22
N LYS A 99 -0.40 5.83 13.63
CA LYS A 99 -0.79 5.60 15.04
C LYS A 99 -1.33 4.20 15.28
N ILE A 100 -1.64 3.45 14.22
CA ILE A 100 -2.17 2.09 14.35
C ILE A 100 -1.04 1.15 14.74
N LYS A 101 -1.11 0.61 15.96
CA LYS A 101 -0.27 -0.50 16.38
C LYS A 101 -0.70 -1.76 15.63
N ARG A 102 0.23 -2.40 14.94
CA ARG A 102 0.01 -3.69 14.30
C ARG A 102 0.56 -4.80 15.21
N ALA A 103 -0.16 -5.92 15.31
CA ALA A 103 0.26 -7.04 16.14
C ALA A 103 1.64 -7.54 15.66
N GLY A 104 2.60 -7.67 16.59
CA GLY A 104 3.97 -8.07 16.28
C GLY A 104 4.91 -6.94 15.80
N GLN A 105 4.48 -5.68 15.82
CA GLN A 105 5.36 -4.53 15.56
C GLN A 105 5.56 -3.70 16.84
N GLU A 106 6.81 -3.39 17.20
CA GLU A 106 7.14 -2.53 18.35
C GLU A 106 6.81 -1.05 18.14
N GLY A 107 6.43 -0.66 16.92
CA GLY A 107 6.04 0.70 16.56
C GLY A 107 5.37 0.74 15.19
N THR A 108 5.22 1.94 14.63
CA THR A 108 4.83 2.09 13.21
C THR A 108 6.05 2.48 12.41
N TRP A 109 6.22 1.87 11.24
CA TRP A 109 7.27 2.19 10.27
C TRP A 109 7.03 3.53 9.54
N ILE A 110 5.90 4.19 9.79
CA ILE A 110 5.53 5.46 9.17
C ILE A 110 6.16 6.60 9.97
N THR A 111 7.46 6.76 9.78
CA THR A 111 8.28 7.83 10.37
C THR A 111 7.91 9.21 9.82
N ALA A 112 8.45 10.27 10.42
CA ALA A 112 8.26 11.64 9.92
C ALA A 112 8.77 11.82 8.47
N ASP A 113 9.88 11.16 8.12
CA ASP A 113 10.45 11.21 6.76
C ASP A 113 9.55 10.50 5.74
N MET A 114 8.99 9.35 6.12
CA MET A 114 7.99 8.65 5.30
C MET A 114 6.76 9.53 5.07
N LYS A 115 6.19 10.14 6.11
CA LYS A 115 5.04 11.06 5.95
C LYS A 115 5.35 12.17 4.95
N LYS A 116 6.50 12.84 5.11
CA LYS A 116 6.94 13.91 4.22
C LYS A 116 7.11 13.43 2.78
N ALA A 117 7.66 12.24 2.57
CA ALA A 117 7.88 11.68 1.25
C ALA A 117 6.55 11.35 0.53
N TYR A 118 5.60 10.74 1.23
CA TYR A 118 4.30 10.38 0.63
C TYR A 118 3.38 11.59 0.46
N LEU A 119 3.48 12.62 1.32
CA LEU A 119 2.84 13.91 1.07
C LEU A 119 3.32 14.53 -0.25
N LYS A 120 4.64 14.51 -0.52
CA LYS A 120 5.17 14.98 -1.80
C LYS A 120 4.69 14.14 -2.99
N LEU A 121 4.59 12.81 -2.83
CA LEU A 121 3.99 11.95 -3.87
C LEU A 121 2.52 12.30 -4.11
N HIS A 122 1.78 12.60 -3.04
CA HIS A 122 0.39 13.02 -3.14
C HIS A 122 0.24 14.37 -3.85
N GLU A 123 1.07 15.36 -3.52
CA GLU A 123 1.13 16.66 -4.21
C GLU A 123 1.44 16.51 -5.70
N LYS A 124 2.24 15.51 -6.08
CA LYS A 124 2.54 15.15 -7.48
C LYS A 124 1.43 14.32 -8.14
N GLY A 125 0.36 13.97 -7.43
CA GLY A 125 -0.74 13.15 -7.95
C GLY A 125 -0.41 11.68 -8.13
N LEU A 126 0.64 11.19 -7.47
CA LEU A 126 1.14 9.80 -7.57
C LEU A 126 0.69 8.93 -6.38
N ALA A 127 0.44 9.54 -5.23
CA ALA A 127 -0.14 8.86 -4.07
C ALA A 127 -1.59 9.31 -3.82
N HIS A 128 -2.45 8.35 -3.50
CA HIS A 128 -3.87 8.58 -3.31
C HIS A 128 -4.35 8.03 -1.98
N SER A 129 -5.28 8.73 -1.35
CA SER A 129 -5.98 8.31 -0.14
C SER A 129 -7.44 8.04 -0.43
N TYR A 130 -8.02 7.15 0.36
CA TYR A 130 -9.45 6.89 0.41
C TYR A 130 -9.91 7.07 1.86
N GLU A 131 -10.83 8.01 2.08
CA GLU A 131 -11.34 8.33 3.41
C GLU A 131 -12.76 7.80 3.60
N VAL A 132 -13.00 7.16 4.73
CA VAL A 132 -14.31 6.64 5.12
C VAL A 132 -14.89 7.54 6.19
N TRP A 133 -16.04 8.13 5.90
CA TRP A 133 -16.73 9.08 6.76
C TRP A 133 -17.93 8.44 7.44
N GLU A 134 -18.13 8.76 8.71
CA GLU A 134 -19.35 8.51 9.47
C GLU A 134 -19.67 9.79 10.28
N ASN A 135 -20.88 10.33 10.14
CA ASN A 135 -21.31 11.55 10.85
C ASN A 135 -20.30 12.73 10.75
N ASN A 136 -19.80 13.02 9.55
CA ASN A 136 -18.82 14.08 9.26
C ASN A 136 -17.42 13.90 9.88
N ALA A 137 -17.10 12.72 10.42
CA ALA A 137 -15.76 12.38 10.88
C ALA A 137 -15.15 11.28 10.00
N ILE A 138 -13.85 11.38 9.73
CA ILE A 138 -13.10 10.28 9.10
C ILE A 138 -12.89 9.19 10.16
N VAL A 139 -13.45 8.00 9.90
CA VAL A 139 -13.45 6.86 10.81
C VAL A 139 -12.67 5.66 10.30
N GLY A 140 -12.06 5.79 9.11
CA GLY A 140 -11.15 4.82 8.54
C GLY A 140 -10.67 5.27 7.17
N GLY A 141 -9.78 4.50 6.58
CA GLY A 141 -9.24 4.82 5.27
C GLY A 141 -8.00 4.02 4.93
N LEU A 142 -7.46 4.29 3.77
CA LEU A 142 -6.20 3.74 3.28
C LEU A 142 -5.51 4.74 2.37
N TYR A 143 -4.22 4.54 2.15
CA TYR A 143 -3.48 5.24 1.12
C TYR A 143 -2.57 4.29 0.34
N GLY A 144 -2.17 4.72 -0.86
CA GLY A 144 -1.29 3.94 -1.71
C GLY A 144 -0.70 4.76 -2.86
N VAL A 145 0.21 4.14 -3.60
CA VAL A 145 0.83 4.71 -4.80
C VAL A 145 0.18 4.10 -6.05
N ASP A 146 -0.17 4.94 -7.01
CA ASP A 146 -0.86 4.52 -8.24
C ASP A 146 0.09 4.50 -9.42
N LEU A 147 0.32 3.32 -10.00
CA LEU A 147 1.16 3.11 -11.19
C LEU A 147 0.32 3.04 -12.48
N GLY A 148 -0.96 3.40 -12.42
CA GLY A 148 -1.91 3.44 -13.54
C GLY A 148 -2.52 2.10 -13.94
N HIS A 149 -1.89 0.98 -13.55
CA HIS A 149 -2.37 -0.39 -13.82
C HIS A 149 -2.16 -1.33 -12.63
N VAL A 150 -1.33 -0.91 -11.67
CA VAL A 150 -1.11 -1.54 -10.37
C VAL A 150 -1.27 -0.45 -9.32
N PHE A 151 -2.00 -0.75 -8.24
CA PHE A 151 -2.11 0.13 -7.09
C PHE A 151 -1.35 -0.48 -5.91
N CYS A 152 -0.30 0.16 -5.44
CA CYS A 152 0.48 -0.28 -4.28
C CYS A 152 -0.17 0.25 -3.00
N GLY A 153 -0.88 -0.61 -2.28
CA GLY A 153 -1.55 -0.24 -1.03
C GLY A 153 -0.55 -0.19 0.12
N GLU A 154 -0.38 0.97 0.76
CA GLU A 154 0.70 1.15 1.75
C GLU A 154 0.23 0.82 3.17
N SER A 155 -0.89 1.41 3.56
CA SER A 155 -1.47 1.20 4.87
C SER A 155 -2.94 1.55 4.87
N MET A 156 -3.63 1.00 5.85
CA MET A 156 -5.02 1.30 6.14
C MET A 156 -5.20 1.44 7.65
N PHE A 157 -6.25 2.15 8.05
CA PHE A 157 -6.64 2.30 9.44
C PHE A 157 -8.17 2.20 9.60
N SER A 158 -8.59 1.86 10.80
CA SER A 158 -10.01 1.77 11.17
C SER A 158 -10.16 2.27 12.60
N LEU A 159 -10.93 3.35 12.80
CA LEU A 159 -11.32 3.85 14.12
C LEU A 159 -12.67 3.25 14.56
N VAL A 160 -13.48 2.81 13.60
CA VAL A 160 -14.72 2.06 13.84
C VAL A 160 -14.70 0.75 13.05
N SER A 161 -15.48 -0.23 13.51
CA SER A 161 -15.55 -1.55 12.87
C SER A 161 -15.97 -1.46 11.41
N ASN A 162 -15.22 -2.17 10.55
CA ASN A 162 -15.42 -2.32 9.11
C ASN A 162 -15.09 -1.10 8.24
N ALA A 163 -14.60 0.00 8.79
CA ALA A 163 -14.27 1.18 7.96
C ALA A 163 -13.11 0.90 6.99
N SER A 164 -11.99 0.31 7.45
CA SER A 164 -10.88 -0.04 6.54
C SER A 164 -11.29 -1.05 5.46
N LYS A 165 -12.08 -2.07 5.81
CA LYS A 165 -12.65 -3.05 4.86
C LYS A 165 -13.56 -2.37 3.84
N PHE A 166 -14.37 -1.41 4.27
CA PHE A 166 -15.22 -0.64 3.37
C PHE A 166 -14.39 0.18 2.37
N ALA A 167 -13.32 0.85 2.83
CA ALA A 167 -12.39 1.55 1.94
C ALA A 167 -11.75 0.59 0.92
N PHE A 168 -11.18 -0.51 1.40
CA PHE A 168 -10.45 -1.47 0.58
C PHE A 168 -11.35 -2.17 -0.45
N ILE A 169 -12.56 -2.57 -0.08
CA ILE A 169 -13.50 -3.20 -1.01
C ILE A 169 -13.94 -2.21 -2.10
N ASN A 170 -14.19 -0.94 -1.75
CA ASN A 170 -14.55 0.07 -2.75
C ASN A 170 -13.37 0.42 -3.67
N LEU A 171 -12.14 0.49 -3.14
CA LEU A 171 -10.92 0.57 -3.94
C LEU A 171 -10.86 -0.58 -4.96
N ALA A 172 -10.99 -1.83 -4.50
CA ALA A 172 -10.95 -3.00 -5.38
C ALA A 172 -12.03 -2.94 -6.48
N LYS A 173 -13.26 -2.51 -6.15
CA LYS A 173 -14.32 -2.31 -7.15
C LYS A 173 -13.99 -1.20 -8.16
N GLU A 174 -13.46 -0.07 -7.71
CA GLU A 174 -13.04 1.03 -8.59
C GLU A 174 -11.95 0.55 -9.55
N LEU A 175 -10.94 -0.14 -9.04
CA LEU A 175 -9.80 -0.63 -9.80
C LEU A 175 -10.18 -1.74 -10.78
N SER A 176 -11.09 -2.64 -10.38
CA SER A 176 -11.73 -3.62 -11.26
C SER A 176 -12.42 -2.93 -12.45
N ALA A 177 -13.26 -1.92 -12.19
CA ALA A 177 -13.94 -1.17 -13.24
C ALA A 177 -12.97 -0.40 -14.18
N LYS A 178 -11.77 -0.10 -13.70
CA LYS A 178 -10.68 0.54 -14.47
C LYS A 178 -9.70 -0.46 -15.10
N ASN A 179 -9.97 -1.76 -15.00
CA ASN A 179 -9.11 -2.85 -15.52
C ASN A 179 -7.68 -2.86 -14.96
N TYR A 180 -7.49 -2.42 -13.71
CA TYR A 180 -6.22 -2.60 -13.01
C TYR A 180 -5.93 -4.09 -12.85
N LYS A 181 -4.65 -4.44 -12.95
CA LYS A 181 -4.21 -5.84 -12.88
C LYS A 181 -4.14 -6.36 -11.46
N LEU A 182 -3.64 -5.53 -10.53
CA LEU A 182 -3.48 -5.92 -9.13
C LEU A 182 -3.49 -4.72 -8.18
N ILE A 183 -3.86 -5.02 -6.93
CA ILE A 183 -3.51 -4.26 -5.75
C ILE A 183 -2.33 -4.97 -5.10
N ASP A 184 -1.19 -4.29 -4.97
CA ASP A 184 -0.02 -4.82 -4.29
C ASP A 184 -0.21 -4.62 -2.78
N CYS A 185 -0.14 -5.73 -2.05
CA CYS A 185 -0.33 -5.82 -0.61
C CYS A 185 0.99 -6.12 0.13
N GLN A 186 2.10 -6.17 -0.61
CA GLN A 186 3.45 -6.44 -0.15
C GLN A 186 3.60 -7.77 0.61
N VAL A 187 3.27 -7.79 1.89
CA VAL A 187 3.51 -8.89 2.82
C VAL A 187 2.20 -9.51 3.30
N TYR A 188 2.24 -10.79 3.61
CA TYR A 188 1.06 -11.54 4.05
C TYR A 188 0.42 -10.93 5.32
N THR A 189 -0.91 -10.86 5.31
CA THR A 189 -1.71 -10.69 6.53
C THR A 189 -3.00 -11.51 6.44
N GLU A 190 -3.40 -12.14 7.55
CA GLU A 190 -4.68 -12.86 7.64
C GLU A 190 -5.88 -11.95 7.29
N HIS A 191 -5.76 -10.65 7.61
CA HIS A 191 -6.79 -9.66 7.29
C HIS A 191 -7.03 -9.55 5.78
N LEU A 192 -5.97 -9.37 4.99
CA LEU A 192 -6.05 -9.23 3.55
C LEU A 192 -6.43 -10.54 2.86
N GLU A 193 -5.94 -11.68 3.37
CA GLU A 193 -6.33 -13.00 2.89
C GLU A 193 -7.86 -13.21 3.03
N SER A 194 -8.42 -12.79 4.16
CA SER A 194 -9.88 -12.85 4.39
C SER A 194 -10.69 -11.99 3.40
N LEU A 195 -10.05 -10.99 2.76
CA LEU A 195 -10.61 -10.15 1.71
C LEU A 195 -10.32 -10.68 0.30
N GLY A 196 -9.65 -11.82 0.16
CA GLY A 196 -9.36 -12.47 -1.12
C GLY A 196 -7.96 -12.22 -1.67
N ALA A 197 -7.07 -11.59 -0.90
CA ALA A 197 -5.67 -11.48 -1.29
C ALA A 197 -4.99 -12.87 -1.25
N VAL A 198 -4.00 -13.05 -2.11
CA VAL A 198 -3.23 -14.29 -2.28
C VAL A 198 -1.76 -13.96 -2.38
N GLU A 199 -0.92 -14.94 -2.11
CA GLU A 199 0.52 -14.86 -2.37
C GLU A 199 0.82 -15.40 -3.78
N ILE A 200 1.63 -14.66 -4.53
CA ILE A 200 2.20 -15.08 -5.81
C ILE A 200 3.72 -15.02 -5.74
N SER A 201 4.41 -15.73 -6.63
CA SER A 201 5.88 -15.59 -6.71
C SER A 201 6.26 -14.16 -7.08
N ARG A 202 7.42 -13.70 -6.61
CA ARG A 202 7.98 -12.41 -7.02
C ARG A 202 8.14 -12.31 -8.54
N CYS A 203 8.52 -13.42 -9.19
CA CYS A 203 8.64 -13.50 -10.65
C CYS A 203 7.31 -13.21 -11.36
N GLU A 204 6.22 -13.81 -10.88
CA GLU A 204 4.88 -13.57 -11.41
C GLU A 204 4.44 -12.12 -11.16
N PHE A 205 4.66 -11.59 -9.96
CA PHE A 205 4.38 -10.18 -9.64
C PHE A 205 5.10 -9.23 -10.60
N MET A 206 6.40 -9.43 -10.82
CA MET A 206 7.21 -8.60 -11.72
C MET A 206 6.73 -8.69 -13.17
N THR A 207 6.28 -9.87 -13.61
CA THR A 207 5.70 -10.08 -14.95
C THR A 207 4.46 -9.22 -15.14
N ILE A 208 3.57 -9.16 -14.13
CA ILE A 208 2.37 -8.33 -14.20
C ILE A 208 2.72 -6.84 -14.11
N LEU A 209 3.61 -6.46 -13.19
CA LEU A 209 4.03 -5.06 -12.95
C LEU A 209 4.72 -4.42 -14.18
N LYS A 210 5.50 -5.19 -14.95
CA LYS A 210 6.19 -4.67 -16.14
C LYS A 210 5.30 -4.63 -17.38
N ARG A 211 4.11 -5.23 -17.34
CA ARG A 211 3.16 -5.23 -18.44
C ARG A 211 2.32 -3.96 -18.42
N LYS A 212 2.90 -2.88 -18.97
CA LYS A 212 2.18 -1.66 -19.33
C LYS A 212 1.41 -1.98 -20.63
N ASP A 213 0.11 -2.25 -20.50
CA ASP A 213 -0.80 -2.40 -21.66
C ASP A 213 -0.97 -1.06 -22.42
#